data_AF-A0A971S1D7-F1
#
_entry.id   AF-A0A971S1D7-F1
#
_cell.length_a   1.000
_cell.length_b   1.000
_cell.length_c   1.000
_cell.angle_alpha   90.00
_cell.angle_beta   90.00
_cell.angle_gamma   90.00
#
_symmetry.space_group_name_H-M   'P 1'
#
loop_
_entity.id
_entity.type
_entity.pdbx_description
1 polymer ?
#
loop_
_entity_poly.entity_id
_entity_poly.type
_entity_poly.pdbx_seq_one_letter_code
_entity_poly.pdbx_strand_id
1 'polypeptide(L)'
;CETPVFEKPVVMPFTRIEEHNLSKYTKDSIRHYTETIVPTSAIPSKVFSGFRKACHSLYKFDSKTEKDFSIILEQDGSVLKWLRPAQKQFKIYWKHNSRQYHPDFVVETVNAIYMIETKKEGDIETPDVQDKSRAALVYCRSASEFTTSNGGKPWKYLLIPHNAVMTNMSFENLARQHEVKTLD
;
A
#
# COMPACT_ATOMS: atom_id res chain seq x y z
N CYS A 1 9.24 10.42 -34.25
CA CYS A 1 8.34 10.12 -33.11
C CYS A 1 8.81 10.98 -31.96
N GLU A 2 8.08 12.05 -31.65
CA GLU A 2 8.39 12.87 -30.47
C GLU A 2 8.02 12.06 -29.23
N THR A 3 9.00 11.89 -28.35
CA THR A 3 8.78 11.25 -27.04
C THR A 3 7.79 12.13 -26.28
N PRO A 4 6.65 11.60 -25.81
CA PRO A 4 5.70 12.40 -25.04
C PRO A 4 6.42 12.97 -23.82
N VAL A 5 6.43 14.31 -23.73
CA VAL A 5 7.00 15.04 -22.60
C VAL A 5 6.16 14.72 -21.37
N PHE A 6 6.81 14.33 -20.27
CA PHE A 6 6.14 14.07 -18.99
C PHE A 6 5.45 15.36 -18.51
N GLU A 7 4.13 15.43 -18.63
CA GLU A 7 3.34 16.49 -18.01
C GLU A 7 3.19 16.20 -16.52
N LYS A 8 3.55 17.19 -15.71
CA LYS A 8 3.42 17.11 -14.25
C LYS A 8 1.93 16.94 -13.91
N PRO A 9 1.53 15.90 -13.17
CA PRO A 9 0.11 15.64 -12.90
C PRO A 9 -0.50 16.81 -12.10
N VAL A 10 -1.74 17.18 -12.42
CA VAL A 10 -2.52 18.14 -11.62
C VAL A 10 -2.84 17.49 -10.28
N VAL A 11 -2.21 17.96 -9.22
CA VAL A 11 -2.43 17.47 -7.85
C VAL A 11 -3.59 18.25 -7.24
N MET A 12 -4.70 17.56 -6.96
CA MET A 12 -5.81 18.14 -6.21
C MET A 12 -5.51 18.15 -4.71
N PRO A 13 -5.98 19.15 -3.96
CA PRO A 13 -5.68 19.28 -2.52
C PRO A 13 -6.28 18.13 -1.69
N PHE A 14 -7.37 17.53 -2.16
CA PHE A 14 -7.97 16.34 -1.56
C PHE A 14 -8.65 15.50 -2.63
N THR A 15 -8.67 14.19 -2.42
CA THR A 15 -9.48 13.24 -3.18
C THR A 15 -10.29 12.40 -2.22
N ARG A 16 -11.46 11.93 -2.65
CA ARG A 16 -12.26 11.01 -1.87
C ARG A 16 -11.51 9.67 -1.72
N ILE A 17 -11.63 9.05 -0.55
CA ILE A 17 -11.23 7.65 -0.37
C ILE A 17 -12.32 6.78 -1.04
N GLU A 18 -11.90 6.03 -2.06
CA GLU A 18 -12.78 5.20 -2.88
C GLU A 18 -13.18 3.92 -2.12
N GLU A 19 -14.45 3.54 -2.21
CA GLU A 19 -14.97 2.35 -1.53
C GLU A 19 -14.53 1.04 -2.19
N HIS A 20 -14.37 -0.01 -1.39
CA HIS A 20 -14.20 -1.36 -1.90
C HIS A 20 -15.55 -1.95 -2.34
N ASN A 21 -15.59 -2.57 -3.53
CA ASN A 21 -16.78 -3.27 -4.01
C ASN A 21 -16.92 -4.64 -3.34
N LEU A 22 -17.47 -4.67 -2.13
CA LEU A 22 -17.68 -5.89 -1.33
C LEU A 22 -19.08 -6.52 -1.53
N SER A 23 -19.88 -6.02 -2.46
CA SER A 23 -21.32 -6.30 -2.63
C SER A 23 -21.68 -7.76 -2.96
N LYS A 24 -20.73 -8.61 -3.38
CA LYS A 24 -20.99 -10.03 -3.68
C LYS A 24 -20.90 -10.96 -2.47
N TYR A 25 -20.57 -10.47 -1.27
CA TYR A 25 -19.93 -11.32 -0.25
C TYR A 25 -20.64 -11.38 1.11
N THR A 26 -21.92 -10.98 1.20
CA THR A 26 -22.77 -11.12 2.39
C THR A 26 -22.96 -12.57 2.88
N LYS A 27 -22.44 -13.58 2.16
CA LYS A 27 -22.47 -15.00 2.55
C LYS A 27 -21.23 -15.48 3.31
N ASP A 28 -20.09 -14.78 3.26
CA ASP A 28 -18.92 -15.15 4.07
C ASP A 28 -19.03 -14.52 5.46
N SER A 29 -18.86 -15.33 6.51
CA SER A 29 -18.80 -14.84 7.90
C SER A 29 -17.69 -13.79 8.01
N ILE A 30 -18.05 -12.56 8.38
CA ILE A 30 -17.09 -11.49 8.66
C ILE A 30 -16.18 -11.96 9.80
N ARG A 31 -14.86 -11.85 9.60
CA ARG A 31 -13.84 -12.26 10.57
C ARG A 31 -13.21 -11.06 11.23
N HIS A 32 -12.77 -11.20 12.47
CA HIS A 32 -11.91 -10.21 13.10
C HIS A 32 -10.50 -10.26 12.47
N TYR A 33 -9.86 -9.11 12.30
CA TYR A 33 -8.57 -9.02 11.60
C TYR A 33 -7.44 -9.83 12.28
N THR A 34 -7.57 -10.14 13.57
CA THR A 34 -6.61 -10.98 14.32
C THR A 34 -6.88 -12.49 14.21
N GLU A 35 -7.98 -12.92 13.60
CA GLU A 35 -8.27 -14.36 13.47
C GLU A 35 -7.29 -15.05 12.52
N THR A 36 -6.71 -16.16 12.95
CA THR A 36 -5.87 -17.02 12.11
C THR A 36 -6.76 -17.83 11.16
N ILE A 37 -6.46 -17.78 9.87
CA ILE A 37 -7.19 -18.52 8.83
C ILE A 37 -6.37 -19.73 8.37
N VAL A 38 -6.97 -20.91 8.43
CA VAL A 38 -6.38 -22.18 7.98
C VAL A 38 -7.36 -22.86 7.01
N PRO A 39 -6.93 -23.25 5.79
CA PRO A 39 -5.61 -23.00 5.19
C PRO A 39 -5.42 -21.51 4.79
N THR A 40 -4.16 -21.07 4.66
CA THR A 40 -3.81 -19.69 4.30
C THR A 40 -4.31 -19.29 2.91
N SER A 41 -4.47 -20.25 2.00
CA SER A 41 -5.07 -20.08 0.68
C SER A 41 -6.54 -19.63 0.73
N ALA A 42 -7.23 -19.77 1.86
CA ALA A 42 -8.60 -19.31 2.01
C ALA A 42 -8.70 -17.79 2.27
N ILE A 43 -7.61 -17.10 2.63
CA ILE A 43 -7.61 -15.68 3.01
C ILE A 43 -8.29 -14.77 1.95
N PRO A 44 -8.05 -14.92 0.63
CA PRO A 44 -8.68 -14.06 -0.38
C PRO A 44 -10.20 -14.20 -0.49
N SER A 45 -10.79 -15.26 0.06
CA SER A 45 -12.25 -15.40 0.15
C SER A 45 -12.85 -14.69 1.36
N LYS A 46 -12.05 -14.36 2.39
CA LYS A 46 -12.56 -13.82 3.65
C LYS A 46 -12.62 -12.29 3.66
N VAL A 47 -13.58 -11.79 4.43
CA VAL A 47 -13.75 -10.37 4.76
C VAL A 47 -13.36 -10.17 6.21
N PHE A 48 -12.49 -9.19 6.47
CA PHE A 48 -11.99 -8.86 7.79
C PHE A 48 -12.56 -7.53 8.28
N SER A 49 -12.75 -7.43 9.59
CA SER A 49 -13.28 -6.27 10.31
C SER A 49 -12.56 -6.08 11.64
N GLY A 50 -12.96 -5.07 12.43
CA GLY A 50 -12.38 -4.77 13.74
C GLY A 50 -11.20 -3.81 13.69
N PHE A 51 -10.94 -3.23 12.53
CA PHE A 51 -9.89 -2.23 12.33
C PHE A 51 -10.25 -0.91 13.02
N ARG A 52 -9.25 -0.23 13.61
CA ARG A 52 -9.42 1.06 14.31
C ARG A 52 -8.67 2.19 13.60
N LYS A 53 -7.52 1.88 13.01
CA LYS A 53 -6.67 2.83 12.26
C LYS A 53 -6.94 2.77 10.75
N ALA A 54 -7.55 1.71 10.24
CA ALA A 54 -7.96 1.63 8.86
C ALA A 54 -8.86 2.79 8.40
N CYS A 55 -8.78 3.12 7.12
CA CYS A 55 -9.69 4.07 6.46
C CYS A 55 -11.05 3.46 6.07
N HIS A 56 -11.17 2.13 6.05
CA HIS A 56 -12.46 1.43 5.88
C HIS A 56 -12.69 0.44 7.02
N SER A 57 -13.96 0.13 7.30
CA SER A 57 -14.35 -0.84 8.32
C SER A 57 -14.12 -2.30 7.91
N LEU A 58 -14.07 -2.55 6.59
CA LEU A 58 -13.98 -3.89 6.01
C LEU A 58 -12.88 -3.95 4.95
N TYR A 59 -12.07 -5.01 5.00
CA TYR A 59 -11.06 -5.29 3.98
C TYR A 59 -11.01 -6.77 3.60
N LYS A 60 -10.48 -7.01 2.40
CA LYS A 60 -9.99 -8.30 1.93
C LYS A 60 -8.49 -8.19 1.65
N PHE A 61 -7.80 -9.32 1.75
CA PHE A 61 -6.37 -9.42 1.49
C PHE A 61 -6.13 -10.51 0.46
N ASP A 62 -5.18 -10.28 -0.46
CA ASP A 62 -4.87 -11.26 -1.51
C ASP A 62 -3.88 -12.32 -1.02
N SER A 63 -3.24 -12.08 0.13
CA SER A 63 -2.24 -12.97 0.72
C SER A 63 -2.25 -12.97 2.25
N LYS A 64 -1.62 -14.00 2.84
CA LYS A 64 -1.32 -14.03 4.29
C LYS A 64 -0.44 -12.85 4.70
N THR A 65 0.54 -12.52 3.88
CA THR A 65 1.48 -11.41 4.11
C THR A 65 0.74 -10.09 4.29
N GLU A 66 -0.17 -9.74 3.37
CA GLU A 66 -0.97 -8.52 3.50
C GLU A 66 -1.85 -8.53 4.75
N LYS A 67 -2.50 -9.67 5.06
CA LYS A 67 -3.30 -9.79 6.28
C LYS A 67 -2.45 -9.57 7.52
N ASP A 68 -1.30 -10.24 7.63
CA ASP A 68 -0.40 -10.11 8.79
C ASP A 68 0.17 -8.70 8.89
N PHE A 69 0.49 -8.07 7.76
CA PHE A 69 0.92 -6.68 7.74
C PHE A 69 -0.15 -5.74 8.29
N SER A 70 -1.44 -5.96 7.96
CA SER A 70 -2.53 -5.18 8.55
C SER A 70 -2.61 -5.29 10.08
N ILE A 71 -2.19 -6.42 10.66
CA ILE A 71 -2.12 -6.59 12.12
C ILE A 71 -1.04 -5.68 12.70
N ILE A 72 0.14 -5.62 12.07
CA ILE A 72 1.23 -4.72 12.46
C ILE A 72 0.73 -3.27 12.43
N LEU A 73 0.10 -2.86 11.32
CA LEU A 73 -0.40 -1.49 11.16
C LEU A 73 -1.45 -1.10 12.20
N GLU A 74 -2.34 -2.03 12.58
CA GLU A 74 -3.33 -1.77 13.61
C GLU A 74 -2.74 -1.70 15.03
N GLN A 75 -1.72 -2.50 15.32
CA GLN A 75 -1.15 -2.58 16.67
C GLN A 75 -0.08 -1.52 16.93
N ASP A 76 0.69 -1.12 15.92
CA ASP A 76 1.84 -0.24 16.08
C ASP A 76 1.45 1.21 16.43
N GLY A 77 1.97 1.74 17.54
CA GLY A 77 1.65 3.08 18.05
C GLY A 77 2.11 4.25 17.18
N SER A 78 3.09 4.05 16.29
CA SER A 78 3.57 5.08 15.34
C SER A 78 2.62 5.30 14.16
N VAL A 79 1.75 4.33 13.87
CA VAL A 79 0.78 4.38 12.78
C VAL A 79 -0.48 5.12 13.23
N LEU A 80 -0.81 6.20 12.52
CA LEU A 80 -2.01 7.01 12.75
C LEU A 80 -3.20 6.45 11.97
N LYS A 81 -3.00 6.24 10.66
CA LYS A 81 -3.99 5.74 9.72
C LYS A 81 -3.33 4.85 8.68
N TRP A 82 -4.10 3.92 8.14
CA TRP A 82 -3.67 3.17 6.96
C TRP A 82 -4.84 2.85 6.03
N LEU A 83 -4.53 2.67 4.76
CA LEU A 83 -5.46 2.41 3.69
C LEU A 83 -4.91 1.25 2.86
N ARG A 84 -5.69 0.18 2.72
CA ARG A 84 -5.54 -0.71 1.56
C ARG A 84 -6.34 -0.09 0.40
N PRO A 85 -5.71 0.46 -0.64
CA PRO A 85 -6.40 1.27 -1.63
C PRO A 85 -7.43 0.47 -2.44
N ALA A 86 -8.56 1.07 -2.78
CA ALA A 86 -9.43 0.51 -3.82
C ALA A 86 -8.73 0.63 -5.19
N GLN A 87 -9.11 -0.22 -6.15
CA GLN A 87 -8.48 -0.25 -7.47
C GLN A 87 -8.44 1.12 -8.18
N LYS A 88 -9.46 1.96 -7.97
CA LYS A 88 -9.55 3.28 -8.60
C LYS A 88 -8.91 4.42 -7.79
N GLN A 89 -8.36 4.13 -6.61
CA GLN A 89 -7.83 5.15 -5.69
C GLN A 89 -6.63 5.90 -6.29
N PHE A 90 -5.74 5.18 -6.96
CA PHE A 90 -4.51 5.72 -7.54
C PHE A 90 -4.48 5.48 -9.04
N LYS A 91 -4.13 6.52 -9.80
CA LYS A 91 -3.90 6.45 -11.25
C LYS A 91 -2.39 6.48 -11.54
N ILE A 92 -1.69 5.42 -11.12
CA ILE A 92 -0.24 5.28 -11.35
C ILE A 92 -0.07 4.32 -12.51
N TYR A 93 0.70 4.71 -13.52
CA TYR A 93 0.90 3.91 -14.72
C TYR A 93 2.36 3.53 -14.88
N TRP A 94 2.60 2.35 -15.44
CA TRP A 94 3.92 1.81 -15.73
C TRP A 94 3.91 1.07 -17.07
N LYS A 95 5.09 0.67 -17.55
CA LYS A 95 5.26 0.01 -18.86
C LYS A 95 4.66 0.83 -20.00
N HIS A 96 5.20 2.03 -20.23
CA HIS A 96 4.74 2.98 -21.26
C HIS A 96 3.22 3.26 -21.20
N ASN A 97 2.71 3.50 -19.99
CA ASN A 97 1.29 3.76 -19.72
C ASN A 97 0.31 2.64 -20.13
N SER A 98 0.81 1.43 -20.42
CA SER A 98 -0.04 0.29 -20.81
C SER A 98 -0.61 -0.48 -19.61
N ARG A 99 -0.03 -0.31 -18.42
CA ARG A 99 -0.46 -0.99 -17.19
C ARG A 99 -0.62 -0.01 -16.04
N GLN A 100 -1.62 -0.29 -15.20
CA GLN A 100 -1.84 0.46 -13.97
C GLN A 100 -1.15 -0.27 -12.80
N TYR A 101 -0.51 0.52 -11.93
CA TYR A 101 0.06 0.07 -10.67
C TYR A 101 -0.94 0.36 -9.55
N HIS A 102 -1.16 -0.62 -8.69
CA HIS A 102 -2.01 -0.53 -7.51
C HIS A 102 -1.15 -0.90 -6.29
N PRO A 103 -0.79 0.05 -5.42
CA PRO A 103 -0.04 -0.27 -4.22
C PRO A 103 -0.90 -1.06 -3.22
N ASP A 104 -0.27 -1.94 -2.46
CA ASP A 104 -0.94 -2.76 -1.45
C ASP A 104 -1.45 -1.90 -0.28
N PHE A 105 -0.62 -1.00 0.24
CA PHE A 105 -0.94 -0.16 1.39
C PHE A 105 -0.47 1.28 1.24
N VAL A 106 -1.19 2.18 1.90
CA VAL A 106 -0.74 3.53 2.24
C VAL A 106 -0.83 3.69 3.75
N VAL A 107 0.24 4.13 4.39
CA VAL A 107 0.34 4.25 5.85
C VAL A 107 0.77 5.66 6.23
N GLU A 108 0.05 6.26 7.17
CA GLU A 108 0.37 7.59 7.69
C GLU A 108 0.94 7.47 9.11
N THR A 109 2.11 8.07 9.32
CA THR A 109 2.69 8.29 10.65
C THR A 109 2.71 9.79 10.96
N VAL A 110 3.22 10.17 12.12
CA VAL A 110 3.43 11.60 12.46
C VAL A 110 4.39 12.30 11.49
N ASN A 111 5.35 11.57 10.90
CA ASN A 111 6.46 12.14 10.14
C ASN A 111 6.28 12.05 8.62
N ALA A 112 5.60 11.01 8.12
CA ALA A 112 5.55 10.72 6.68
C ALA A 112 4.30 9.90 6.31
N ILE A 113 4.01 9.88 5.01
CA ILE A 113 3.07 8.95 4.39
C ILE A 113 3.88 7.93 3.58
N TYR A 114 3.58 6.65 3.73
CA TYR A 114 4.31 5.56 3.09
C TYR A 114 3.40 4.84 2.10
N MET A 115 3.79 4.79 0.84
CA MET A 115 3.24 3.87 -0.15
C MET A 115 4.02 2.57 -0.09
N ILE A 116 3.32 1.43 -0.02
CA ILE A 116 3.94 0.16 0.34
C ILE A 116 3.48 -0.92 -0.63
N GLU A 117 4.45 -1.71 -1.09
CA GLU A 117 4.25 -2.97 -1.79
C GLU A 117 4.83 -4.11 -0.95
N THR A 118 4.08 -5.21 -0.82
CA THR A 118 4.61 -6.47 -0.26
C THR A 118 4.89 -7.48 -1.37
N LYS A 119 6.05 -8.15 -1.33
CA LYS A 119 6.42 -9.09 -2.39
C LYS A 119 7.09 -10.35 -1.89
N LYS A 120 7.02 -11.43 -2.67
CA LYS A 120 7.86 -12.60 -2.42
C LYS A 120 9.32 -12.19 -2.57
N GLU A 121 10.18 -12.69 -1.67
CA GLU A 121 11.61 -12.32 -1.62
C GLU A 121 12.28 -12.56 -2.98
N GLY A 122 12.07 -13.74 -3.57
CA GLY A 122 12.63 -14.07 -4.89
C GLY A 122 12.06 -13.28 -6.07
N ASP A 123 10.98 -12.51 -5.88
CA ASP A 123 10.38 -11.69 -6.94
C ASP A 123 10.84 -10.22 -6.88
N ILE A 124 11.54 -9.80 -5.82
CA ILE A 124 11.93 -8.39 -5.59
C ILE A 124 12.74 -7.84 -6.76
N GLU A 125 13.71 -8.62 -7.26
CA GLU A 125 14.61 -8.21 -8.35
C GLU A 125 14.02 -8.44 -9.75
N THR A 126 12.75 -8.84 -9.85
CA THR A 126 12.14 -9.06 -11.17
C THR A 126 11.91 -7.74 -11.90
N PRO A 127 12.10 -7.67 -13.23
CA PRO A 127 11.92 -6.44 -14.00
C PRO A 127 10.54 -5.79 -13.79
N ASP A 128 9.48 -6.60 -13.72
CA ASP A 128 8.11 -6.11 -13.50
C ASP A 128 7.93 -5.48 -12.10
N VAL A 129 8.63 -5.96 -11.07
CA VAL A 129 8.60 -5.35 -9.73
C VAL A 129 9.41 -4.06 -9.73
N GLN A 130 10.60 -4.06 -10.33
CA GLN A 130 11.44 -2.86 -10.44
C GLN A 130 10.78 -1.74 -11.24
N ASP A 131 10.05 -2.06 -12.32
CA ASP A 131 9.27 -1.08 -13.08
C ASP A 131 8.16 -0.43 -12.26
N LYS A 132 7.45 -1.23 -11.46
CA LYS A 132 6.43 -0.72 -10.53
C LYS A 132 7.05 0.15 -9.45
N SER A 133 8.18 -0.28 -8.88
CA SER A 133 8.93 0.49 -7.89
C SER A 133 9.36 1.85 -8.45
N ARG A 134 9.81 1.92 -9.72
CA ARG A 134 10.12 3.20 -10.39
C ARG A 134 8.89 4.11 -10.48
N ALA A 135 7.73 3.57 -10.89
CA ALA A 135 6.49 4.34 -10.96
C ALA A 135 6.04 4.84 -9.57
N ALA A 136 6.17 4.01 -8.53
CA ALA A 136 5.86 4.36 -7.16
C ALA A 136 6.76 5.48 -6.61
N LEU A 137 8.07 5.43 -6.92
CA LEU A 137 9.02 6.49 -6.55
C LEU A 137 8.70 7.82 -7.21
N VAL A 138 8.38 7.82 -8.51
CA VAL A 138 7.99 9.04 -9.24
C VAL A 138 6.72 9.64 -8.63
N TYR A 139 5.75 8.79 -8.26
CA TYR A 139 4.54 9.23 -7.57
C TYR A 139 4.88 9.84 -6.20
N CYS A 140 5.65 9.14 -5.36
CA CYS A 140 6.01 9.62 -4.03
C CYS A 140 6.82 10.92 -4.08
N ARG A 141 7.70 11.10 -5.07
CA ARG A 141 8.41 12.37 -5.29
C ARG A 141 7.44 13.51 -5.60
N SER A 142 6.56 13.31 -6.57
CA SER A 142 5.57 14.31 -6.98
C SER A 142 4.62 14.66 -5.84
N ALA A 143 4.16 13.65 -5.09
CA ALA A 143 3.31 13.83 -3.91
C ALA A 143 4.05 14.56 -2.79
N SER A 144 5.33 14.26 -2.54
CA SER A 144 6.17 14.95 -1.56
C SER A 144 6.36 16.42 -1.90
N GLU A 145 6.71 16.74 -3.15
CA GLU A 145 6.88 18.13 -3.61
C GLU A 145 5.62 18.96 -3.34
N PHE A 146 4.45 18.42 -3.68
CA PHE A 146 3.19 19.10 -3.43
C PHE A 146 2.88 19.21 -1.94
N THR A 147 2.87 18.09 -1.21
CA THR A 147 2.44 18.06 0.19
C THR A 147 3.35 18.91 1.08
N THR A 148 4.66 18.79 0.96
CA THR A 148 5.61 19.57 1.79
C THR A 148 5.54 21.07 1.50
N SER A 149 5.35 21.47 0.25
CA SER A 149 5.11 22.88 -0.12
C SER A 149 3.81 23.45 0.45
N ASN A 150 2.89 22.58 0.90
CA ASN A 150 1.58 22.93 1.45
C ASN A 150 1.43 22.52 2.92
N GLY A 151 2.54 22.37 3.66
CA GLY A 151 2.53 22.06 5.10
C GLY A 151 2.11 20.62 5.46
N GLY A 152 2.03 19.73 4.47
CA GLY A 152 1.75 18.31 4.63
C GLY A 152 3.02 17.46 4.82
N LYS A 153 2.82 16.15 4.90
CA LYS A 153 3.88 15.16 5.16
C LYS A 153 4.52 14.66 3.87
N PRO A 154 5.84 14.43 3.84
CA PRO A 154 6.49 13.81 2.70
C PRO A 154 5.98 12.38 2.48
N TRP A 155 6.03 11.94 1.23
CA TRP A 155 5.70 10.58 0.79
C TRP A 155 6.95 9.75 0.56
N LYS A 156 6.93 8.51 1.03
CA LYS A 156 8.02 7.54 0.91
C LYS A 156 7.51 6.24 0.31
N TYR A 157 8.39 5.51 -0.38
CA TYR A 157 8.06 4.21 -0.94
C TYR A 157 8.78 3.09 -0.18
N LEU A 158 8.04 2.05 0.20
CA LEU A 158 8.56 0.84 0.82
C LEU A 158 8.29 -0.37 -0.07
N LEU A 159 9.31 -1.21 -0.28
CA LEU A 159 9.17 -2.51 -0.91
C LEU A 159 9.57 -3.58 0.11
N ILE A 160 8.57 -4.22 0.71
CA ILE A 160 8.77 -5.10 1.86
C ILE A 160 8.68 -6.56 1.41
N PRO A 161 9.73 -7.37 1.60
CA PRO A 161 9.63 -8.78 1.29
C PRO A 161 8.81 -9.53 2.33
N HIS A 162 8.10 -10.57 1.89
CA HIS A 162 7.13 -11.28 2.72
C HIS A 162 7.73 -11.95 3.97
N ASN A 163 9.01 -12.32 3.95
CA ASN A 163 9.73 -12.92 5.07
C ASN A 163 10.10 -11.89 6.16
N ALA A 164 10.09 -10.59 5.85
CA ALA A 164 10.28 -9.51 6.82
C ALA A 164 8.97 -9.20 7.59
N VAL A 165 7.82 -9.59 7.06
CA VAL A 165 6.51 -9.36 7.69
C VAL A 165 6.27 -10.37 8.80
N MET A 166 6.62 -9.99 10.03
CA MET A 166 6.30 -10.74 11.25
C MET A 166 5.46 -9.86 12.17
N THR A 167 4.40 -10.40 12.76
CA THR A 167 3.40 -9.62 13.52
C THR A 167 3.95 -8.94 14.78
N ASN A 168 5.14 -9.34 15.25
CA ASN A 168 5.85 -8.72 16.36
C ASN A 168 6.81 -7.59 15.95
N MET A 169 6.91 -7.27 14.66
CA MET A 169 7.75 -6.19 14.15
C MET A 169 7.07 -4.84 14.32
N SER A 170 7.86 -3.80 14.57
CA SER A 170 7.39 -2.41 14.50
C SER A 170 7.39 -1.91 13.05
N PHE A 171 6.39 -1.11 12.68
CA PHE A 171 6.31 -0.44 11.39
C PHE A 171 7.54 0.44 11.11
N GLU A 172 8.04 1.18 12.11
CA GLU A 172 9.21 2.06 11.92
C GLU A 172 10.48 1.29 11.52
N ASN A 173 10.71 0.11 12.11
CA ASN A 173 11.84 -0.73 11.71
C ASN A 173 11.69 -1.26 10.27
N LEU A 174 10.50 -1.67 9.88
CA LEU A 174 10.24 -2.09 8.49
C LEU A 174 10.45 -0.93 7.52
N ALA A 175 9.95 0.26 7.85
CA ALA A 175 10.15 1.46 7.05
C ALA A 175 11.63 1.82 6.91
N ARG A 176 12.41 1.74 7.99
CA ARG A 176 13.85 2.03 7.97
C ARG A 176 14.64 1.04 7.11
N GLN A 177 14.27 -0.24 7.14
CA GLN A 177 14.99 -1.31 6.44
C GLN A 177 14.64 -1.40 4.96
N HIS A 178 13.40 -1.05 4.60
CA HIS A 178 12.84 -1.31 3.27
C HIS A 178 12.42 -0.05 2.50
N GLU A 179 12.85 1.14 2.95
CA GLU A 179 12.67 2.38 2.20
C GLU A 179 13.54 2.36 0.95
N VAL A 180 12.89 2.42 -0.21
CA VAL A 180 13.55 2.56 -1.49
C VAL A 180 13.78 4.05 -1.74
N LYS A 181 15.03 4.48 -1.86
CA LYS A 181 15.38 5.90 -2.09
C LYS A 181 15.63 6.21 -3.56
N THR A 182 16.29 5.29 -4.24
CA THR A 182 16.63 5.34 -5.66
C THR A 182 16.59 3.92 -6.20
N LEU A 183 16.39 3.80 -7.51
CA LEU A 183 16.58 2.56 -8.24
C LEU A 183 17.73 2.83 -9.21
N ASP A 184 18.73 1.96 -9.17
CA ASP A 184 19.92 2.05 -10.02
C ASP A 184 19.60 1.73 -11.49
#